data_AF-A0A7J6U7Y2-F1
#
_entry.id   AF-A0A7J6U7Y2-F1
#
_cell.length_a   1.000
_cell.length_b   1.000
_cell.length_c   1.000
_cell.angle_alpha   90.00
_cell.angle_beta   90.00
_cell.angle_gamma   90.00
#
_symmetry.space_group_name_H-M   'P 1'
#
loop_
_entity.id
_entity.type
_entity.pdbx_description
1 polymer ?
#
loop_
_entity_poly.entity_id
_entity_poly.type
_entity_poly.pdbx_seq_one_letter_code
_entity_poly.pdbx_strand_id
1 'polypeptide(L)'
;MTKTKPFSIREKAEFNQYWYSRKTIETLVDELLYLQQRLKPDGPLRVACLSTPSVYFAPTTAPEISDKLECWLFDFDPHLLQGERCVKFDYREPKDVPVDLCHTFECVLIDPPFITKEVWENYAITAKLLAASGAHFIGSSVRENGELLHELLEMRSVPFQPSIPNLVYQYDFFTTYPPEGPFKHVNSEV
;
A
#
# COMPACT_ATOMS: atom_id res chain seq x y z
N MET A 1 5.95 26.61 -1.86
CA MET A 1 6.23 25.27 -1.29
C MET A 1 6.51 24.33 -2.44
N THR A 2 7.75 23.88 -2.58
CA THR A 2 8.17 22.98 -3.66
C THR A 2 7.49 21.63 -3.46
N LYS A 3 6.57 21.28 -4.36
CA LYS A 3 6.04 19.91 -4.45
C LYS A 3 7.22 18.99 -4.76
N THR A 4 7.73 18.31 -3.75
CA THR A 4 8.81 17.34 -3.88
C THR A 4 8.36 16.28 -4.87
N LYS A 5 9.12 16.04 -5.94
CA LYS A 5 8.78 14.97 -6.89
C LYS A 5 8.82 13.63 -6.14
N PRO A 6 7.82 12.74 -6.32
CA PRO A 6 7.75 11.42 -5.65
C PRO A 6 9.08 10.66 -5.69
N PHE A 7 9.80 10.80 -6.79
CA PHE A 7 11.00 10.03 -7.12
C PHE A 7 12.33 10.65 -6.66
N SER A 8 12.31 11.70 -5.83
CA SER A 8 13.53 12.37 -5.35
C SER A 8 13.90 12.06 -3.90
N ILE A 9 13.09 11.27 -3.21
CA ILE A 9 13.33 10.83 -1.84
C ILE A 9 14.26 9.62 -1.86
N ARG A 10 15.37 9.70 -1.13
CA ARG A 10 16.35 8.60 -1.05
C ARG A 10 15.88 7.53 -0.06
N GLU A 11 16.19 6.28 -0.35
CA GLU A 11 16.03 5.15 0.58
C GLU A 11 16.81 5.43 1.87
N LYS A 12 16.22 5.10 3.02
CA LYS A 12 16.89 5.13 4.32
C LYS A 12 16.99 3.72 4.87
N ALA A 13 18.21 3.20 4.93
CA ALA A 13 18.50 1.86 5.46
C ALA A 13 18.02 1.69 6.90
N GLU A 14 18.07 2.74 7.73
CA GLU A 14 17.59 2.74 9.12
C GLU A 14 16.07 2.52 9.26
N PHE A 15 15.30 2.77 8.20
CA PHE A 15 13.86 2.49 8.14
C PHE A 15 13.51 1.29 7.26
N ASN A 16 14.53 0.58 6.75
CA ASN A 16 14.40 -0.53 5.79
C ASN A 16 13.53 -0.17 4.57
N GLN A 17 13.70 1.04 4.03
CA GLN A 17 12.95 1.52 2.87
C GLN A 17 13.55 1.01 1.57
N TYR A 18 12.70 0.41 0.72
CA TYR A 18 13.04 0.04 -0.65
C TYR A 18 11.99 0.60 -1.59
N TRP A 19 12.42 1.08 -2.77
CA TRP A 19 11.49 1.64 -3.74
C TRP A 19 11.11 0.63 -4.83
N TYR A 20 9.80 0.50 -5.07
CA TYR A 20 9.29 -0.14 -6.28
C TYR A 20 9.80 0.53 -7.55
N SER A 21 9.95 -0.26 -8.62
CA SER A 21 10.16 0.26 -9.96
C SER A 21 9.02 1.20 -10.34
N ARG A 22 9.29 2.13 -11.28
CA ARG A 22 8.27 3.03 -11.80
C ARG A 22 7.06 2.27 -12.35
N LYS A 23 7.29 1.21 -13.13
CA LYS A 23 6.22 0.41 -13.74
C LYS A 23 5.40 -0.34 -12.68
N THR A 24 6.03 -0.81 -11.60
CA THR A 24 5.33 -1.43 -10.46
C THR A 24 4.40 -0.41 -9.79
N ILE A 25 4.87 0.83 -9.57
CA ILE A 25 4.04 1.92 -9.01
C ILE A 25 2.88 2.27 -9.95
N GLU A 26 3.15 2.44 -11.25
CA GLU A 26 2.11 2.72 -12.25
C GLU A 26 1.05 1.61 -12.27
N THR A 27 1.45 0.34 -12.22
CA THR A 27 0.53 -0.80 -12.18
C THR A 27 -0.30 -0.84 -10.89
N LEU A 28 0.32 -0.55 -9.73
CA LEU A 28 -0.39 -0.41 -8.46
C LEU A 28 -1.47 0.68 -8.52
N VAL A 29 -1.14 1.84 -9.11
CA VAL A 29 -2.11 2.92 -9.28
C VAL A 29 -3.24 2.51 -10.23
N ASP A 30 -2.93 1.84 -11.34
CA ASP A 30 -3.94 1.31 -12.26
C ASP A 30 -4.84 0.27 -11.59
N GLU A 31 -4.29 -0.56 -10.70
CA GLU A 31 -5.06 -1.53 -9.91
C GLU A 31 -6.01 -0.83 -8.94
N LEU A 32 -5.55 0.23 -8.26
CA LEU A 32 -6.42 1.05 -7.40
C LEU A 32 -7.52 1.77 -8.20
N LEU A 33 -7.21 2.25 -9.40
CA LEU A 33 -8.21 2.84 -10.31
C LEU A 33 -9.23 1.81 -10.80
N TYR A 34 -8.80 0.57 -11.03
CA TYR A 34 -9.69 -0.54 -11.33
C TYR A 34 -10.65 -0.83 -10.16
N LEU A 35 -10.12 -0.90 -8.93
CA LEU A 35 -10.94 -1.06 -7.73
C LEU A 35 -11.91 0.12 -7.53
N GLN A 36 -11.45 1.35 -7.75
CA GLN A 36 -12.27 2.56 -7.65
C GLN A 36 -13.50 2.47 -8.56
N GLN A 37 -13.32 2.09 -9.82
CA GLN A 37 -14.44 1.97 -10.78
C GLN A 37 -15.48 0.93 -10.33
N ARG A 38 -15.05 -0.12 -9.63
CA ARG A 38 -15.96 -1.20 -9.18
C ARG A 38 -16.63 -0.91 -7.85
N LEU A 39 -15.91 -0.34 -6.91
CA LEU A 39 -16.36 -0.14 -5.53
C LEU A 39 -16.98 1.24 -5.32
N LYS A 40 -16.54 2.24 -6.08
CA LYS A 40 -16.90 3.66 -5.94
C LYS A 40 -17.05 4.35 -7.31
N PRO A 41 -17.91 3.86 -8.22
CA PRO A 41 -18.03 4.44 -9.57
C PRO A 41 -18.32 5.95 -9.59
N ASP A 42 -19.05 6.46 -8.59
CA ASP A 42 -19.49 7.85 -8.50
C ASP A 42 -18.63 8.71 -7.55
N GLY A 43 -17.50 8.21 -7.07
CA GLY A 43 -16.67 8.94 -6.11
C GLY A 43 -15.27 8.38 -5.92
N PRO A 44 -14.47 8.99 -5.04
CA PRO A 44 -13.13 8.51 -4.80
C PRO A 44 -13.11 7.21 -4.00
N LEU A 45 -12.13 6.36 -4.29
CA LEU A 45 -11.75 5.25 -3.43
C LEU A 45 -10.83 5.78 -2.33
N ARG A 46 -11.18 5.56 -1.06
CA ARG A 46 -10.29 5.91 0.05
C ARG A 46 -9.30 4.79 0.27
N VAL A 47 -8.02 5.14 0.19
CA VAL A 47 -6.90 4.18 0.27
C VAL A 47 -6.01 4.53 1.46
N ALA A 48 -5.84 3.60 2.39
CA ALA A 48 -4.82 3.71 3.43
C ALA A 48 -3.52 3.09 2.92
N CYS A 49 -2.48 3.90 2.78
CA CYS A 49 -1.13 3.49 2.41
C CYS A 49 -0.31 3.25 3.69
N LEU A 50 -0.29 2.01 4.19
CA LEU A 50 0.53 1.61 5.34
C LEU A 50 1.96 1.31 4.86
N SER A 51 2.87 2.26 5.11
CA SER A 51 4.27 2.21 4.66
C SER A 51 4.46 2.03 3.15
N THR A 52 3.51 2.54 2.35
CA THR A 52 3.63 2.63 0.88
C THR A 52 3.68 4.07 0.34
N PRO A 53 4.69 4.87 0.71
CA PRO A 53 4.80 6.27 0.32
C PRO A 53 4.89 6.49 -1.19
N SER A 54 5.52 5.59 -1.94
CA SER A 54 5.63 5.68 -3.41
C SER A 54 4.27 5.72 -4.11
N VAL A 55 3.31 4.93 -3.62
CA VAL A 55 1.93 4.92 -4.13
C VAL A 55 1.14 6.13 -3.64
N TYR A 56 1.36 6.60 -2.41
CA TYR A 56 0.72 7.83 -1.92
C TYR A 56 1.09 9.04 -2.79
N PHE A 57 2.37 9.20 -3.14
CA PHE A 57 2.82 10.37 -3.89
C PHE A 57 2.50 10.30 -5.39
N ALA A 58 2.34 9.12 -5.99
CA ALA A 58 2.12 9.00 -7.43
C ALA A 58 0.85 9.73 -7.93
N PRO A 59 -0.35 9.53 -7.34
CA PRO A 59 -1.58 10.24 -7.70
C PRO A 59 -1.51 11.76 -7.55
N THR A 60 -0.70 12.28 -6.61
CA THR A 60 -0.64 13.73 -6.30
C THR A 60 -0.08 14.58 -7.45
N THR A 61 0.47 13.94 -8.47
CA THR A 61 1.06 14.59 -9.65
C THR A 61 0.14 14.60 -10.87
N ALA A 62 -1.03 13.96 -10.81
CA ALA A 62 -1.97 13.76 -11.91
C ALA A 62 -3.43 14.03 -11.46
N PRO A 63 -4.04 15.18 -11.84
CA PRO A 63 -5.38 15.58 -11.36
C PRO A 63 -6.48 14.52 -11.54
N GLU A 64 -6.50 13.87 -12.70
CA GLU A 64 -7.47 12.83 -13.08
C GLU A 64 -7.40 11.58 -12.19
N ILE A 65 -6.25 11.33 -11.56
CA ILE A 65 -6.05 10.25 -10.59
C ILE A 65 -6.43 10.75 -9.19
N SER A 66 -6.06 11.99 -8.84
CA SER A 66 -6.38 12.57 -7.53
C SER A 66 -7.87 12.78 -7.27
N ASP A 67 -8.69 12.93 -8.33
CA ASP A 67 -10.15 12.99 -8.21
C ASP A 67 -10.78 11.61 -7.94
N LYS A 68 -10.07 10.54 -8.28
CA LYS A 68 -10.52 9.15 -8.15
C LYS A 68 -9.95 8.46 -6.91
N LEU A 69 -8.77 8.83 -6.45
CA LEU A 69 -8.10 8.18 -5.33
C LEU A 69 -7.87 9.18 -4.19
N GLU A 70 -8.46 8.90 -3.04
CA GLU A 70 -8.19 9.62 -1.79
C GLU A 70 -7.21 8.82 -0.93
N CYS A 71 -5.91 8.99 -1.20
CA CYS A 71 -4.87 8.28 -0.46
C CYS A 71 -4.50 8.98 0.85
N TRP A 72 -4.25 8.19 1.89
CA TRP A 72 -3.70 8.60 3.18
C TRP A 72 -2.43 7.82 3.47
N LEU A 73 -1.33 8.51 3.77
CA LEU A 73 -0.07 7.88 4.13
C LEU A 73 0.03 7.67 5.63
N PHE A 74 0.30 6.43 6.05
CA PHE A 74 0.67 6.08 7.42
C PHE A 74 2.11 5.61 7.39
N ASP A 75 3.03 6.42 7.92
CA ASP A 75 4.47 6.11 7.87
C ASP A 75 5.19 6.56 9.15
N PHE A 76 6.31 5.92 9.45
CA PHE A 76 7.15 6.26 10.59
C PHE A 76 8.09 7.43 10.28
N ASP A 77 8.58 7.55 9.04
CA ASP A 77 9.56 8.56 8.66
C ASP A 77 8.91 9.96 8.53
N PRO A 78 9.19 10.91 9.44
CA PRO A 78 8.59 12.24 9.41
C PRO A 78 8.92 13.04 8.14
N HIS A 79 9.96 12.68 7.39
CA HIS A 79 10.31 13.34 6.13
C HIS A 79 9.31 13.03 5.00
N LEU A 80 8.56 11.92 5.12
CA LEU A 80 7.50 11.55 4.20
C LEU A 80 6.16 12.21 4.58
N LEU A 81 6.01 12.60 5.84
CA LEU A 81 4.76 13.14 6.40
C LEU A 81 4.62 14.65 6.16
N GLN A 82 4.69 15.07 4.90
CA GLN A 82 4.69 16.49 4.50
C GLN A 82 3.34 16.97 3.91
N GLY A 83 2.35 16.08 3.82
CA GLY A 83 1.02 16.36 3.26
C GLY A 83 -0.08 16.44 4.31
N GLU A 84 -1.26 16.92 3.91
CA GLU A 84 -2.44 17.02 4.79
C GLU A 84 -3.05 15.64 5.13
N ARG A 85 -2.80 14.63 4.29
CA ARG A 85 -3.28 13.24 4.47
C ARG A 85 -2.13 12.32 4.85
N CYS A 86 -1.39 12.71 5.87
CA CYS A 86 -0.26 11.96 6.41
C CYS A 86 -0.47 11.76 7.91
N VAL A 87 -0.24 10.54 8.38
CA VAL A 87 -0.37 10.12 9.78
C VAL A 87 0.95 9.49 10.19
N LYS A 88 1.50 9.95 11.32
CA LYS A 88 2.65 9.28 11.92
C LYS A 88 2.19 7.92 12.43
N PHE A 89 2.84 6.87 11.98
CA PHE A 89 2.48 5.49 12.31
C PHE A 89 3.71 4.71 12.77
N ASP A 90 3.57 4.04 13.90
CA ASP A 90 4.55 3.12 14.44
C ASP A 90 3.90 1.75 14.59
N TYR A 91 4.34 0.76 13.83
CA TYR A 91 3.73 -0.58 13.87
C TYR A 91 3.84 -1.24 15.24
N ARG A 92 4.73 -0.77 16.14
CA ARG A 92 4.84 -1.29 17.52
C ARG A 92 3.65 -0.87 18.38
N GLU A 93 2.93 0.17 17.97
CA GLU A 93 1.70 0.66 18.60
C GLU A 93 0.52 0.51 17.61
N PRO A 94 0.13 -0.71 17.21
CA PRO A 94 -0.75 -0.95 16.06
C PRO A 94 -2.20 -0.48 16.24
N LYS A 95 -2.54 0.05 17.42
CA LYS A 95 -3.85 0.63 17.74
C LYS A 95 -3.81 2.16 17.83
N ASP A 96 -2.62 2.77 17.76
CA ASP A 96 -2.43 4.22 17.80
C ASP A 96 -2.67 4.81 16.40
N VAL A 97 -3.94 4.80 16.00
CA VAL A 97 -4.42 5.43 14.76
C VAL A 97 -5.53 6.44 15.08
N PRO A 98 -5.68 7.53 14.30
CA PRO A 98 -6.74 8.50 14.51
C PRO A 98 -8.13 7.85 14.43
N VAL A 99 -8.95 8.06 15.45
CA VAL A 99 -10.27 7.42 15.59
C VAL A 99 -11.22 7.80 14.44
N ASP A 100 -11.10 9.01 13.92
CA ASP A 100 -11.86 9.53 12.78
C ASP A 100 -11.51 8.85 11.45
N LEU A 101 -10.38 8.15 11.38
CA LEU A 101 -9.94 7.38 10.23
C LEU A 101 -10.29 5.88 10.33
N CYS A 102 -10.68 5.41 11.51
CA CYS A 102 -11.09 4.01 11.72
C CYS A 102 -12.33 3.63 10.91
N HIS A 103 -12.28 2.47 10.28
CA HIS A 103 -13.35 1.89 9.46
C HIS A 103 -13.80 2.76 8.29
N THR A 104 -12.89 3.54 7.71
CA THR A 104 -13.23 4.50 6.67
C THR A 104 -12.59 4.26 5.31
N PHE A 105 -11.68 3.28 5.19
CA PHE A 105 -10.95 3.01 3.95
C PHE A 105 -11.51 1.79 3.24
N GLU A 106 -11.80 1.91 1.94
CA GLU A 106 -12.22 0.79 1.10
C GLU A 106 -11.06 -0.07 0.62
N CYS A 107 -9.84 0.46 0.64
CA CYS A 107 -8.63 -0.31 0.38
C CYS A 107 -7.54 0.03 1.38
N VAL A 108 -6.83 -0.99 1.89
CA VAL A 108 -5.59 -0.81 2.66
C VAL A 108 -4.46 -1.49 1.91
N LEU A 109 -3.47 -0.69 1.52
CA LEU A 109 -2.24 -1.11 0.86
C LEU A 109 -1.13 -1.20 1.92
N ILE A 110 -0.41 -2.33 1.96
CA ILE A 110 0.47 -2.70 3.05
C ILE A 110 1.83 -3.15 2.53
N ASP A 111 2.90 -2.48 2.97
CA ASP A 111 4.29 -2.86 2.69
C ASP A 111 5.16 -2.58 3.92
N PRO A 112 5.24 -3.53 4.86
CA PRO A 112 5.89 -3.28 6.13
C PRO A 112 7.41 -3.20 5.98
N PRO A 113 8.11 -2.41 6.82
CA PRO A 113 9.57 -2.31 6.78
C PRO A 113 10.23 -3.65 7.12
N PHE A 114 9.55 -4.56 7.82
CA PHE A 114 10.03 -5.92 8.01
C PHE A 114 8.89 -6.90 7.77
N ILE A 115 9.21 -8.04 7.18
CA ILE A 115 8.23 -9.06 6.78
C ILE A 115 8.18 -10.24 7.77
N THR A 116 8.60 -10.02 9.02
CA THR A 116 8.51 -11.05 10.07
C THR A 116 7.06 -11.24 10.50
N LYS A 117 6.76 -12.39 11.12
CA LYS A 117 5.41 -12.70 11.63
C LYS A 117 4.87 -11.62 12.57
N GLU A 118 5.66 -11.20 13.55
CA GLU A 118 5.28 -10.18 14.53
C GLU A 118 4.91 -8.85 13.88
N VAL A 119 5.68 -8.41 12.88
CA VAL A 119 5.39 -7.15 12.17
C VAL A 119 4.10 -7.29 11.36
N TRP A 120 3.91 -8.40 10.66
CA TRP A 120 2.65 -8.66 9.94
C TRP A 120 1.42 -8.73 10.87
N GLU A 121 1.54 -9.33 12.05
CA GLU A 121 0.47 -9.36 13.05
C GLU A 121 0.06 -7.93 13.45
N ASN A 122 1.04 -7.06 13.69
CA ASN A 122 0.80 -5.66 14.04
C ASN A 122 0.19 -4.84 12.89
N TYR A 123 0.69 -5.04 11.66
CA TYR A 123 0.11 -4.41 10.47
C TYR A 123 -1.32 -4.89 10.23
N ALA A 124 -1.62 -6.18 10.46
CA ALA A 124 -2.96 -6.71 10.31
C ALA A 124 -3.95 -6.11 11.32
N ILE A 125 -3.52 -5.86 12.57
CA ILE A 125 -4.33 -5.14 13.57
C ILE A 125 -4.68 -3.74 13.04
N THR A 126 -3.66 -3.00 12.60
CA THR A 126 -3.83 -1.62 12.07
C THR A 126 -4.75 -1.62 10.85
N ALA A 127 -4.51 -2.51 9.89
CA ALA A 127 -5.28 -2.62 8.65
C ALA A 127 -6.76 -2.89 8.95
N LYS A 128 -7.08 -3.80 9.88
CA LYS A 128 -8.45 -4.10 10.30
C LYS A 128 -9.15 -2.92 10.98
N LEU A 129 -8.40 -2.10 11.74
CA LEU A 129 -8.95 -0.88 12.37
C LEU A 129 -9.29 0.18 11.33
N LEU A 130 -8.49 0.33 10.28
CA LEU A 130 -8.70 1.32 9.22
C LEU A 130 -9.76 0.87 8.19
N ALA A 131 -9.85 -0.44 7.96
CA ALA A 131 -10.74 -1.05 6.96
C ALA A 131 -12.21 -0.76 7.22
N ALA A 132 -12.88 -0.16 6.24
CA ALA A 132 -14.33 -0.14 6.16
C ALA A 132 -14.88 -1.56 5.97
N SER A 133 -16.18 -1.74 6.21
CA SER A 133 -16.85 -3.02 5.96
C SER A 133 -16.69 -3.43 4.49
N GLY A 134 -16.15 -4.62 4.24
CA GLY A 134 -15.92 -5.14 2.89
C GLY A 134 -14.69 -4.56 2.18
N ALA A 135 -13.81 -3.87 2.89
CA ALA A 135 -12.58 -3.33 2.32
C ALA A 135 -11.68 -4.41 1.70
N HIS A 136 -10.86 -4.00 0.75
CA HIS A 136 -9.87 -4.84 0.11
C HIS A 136 -8.47 -4.58 0.67
N PHE A 137 -7.68 -5.64 0.79
CA PHE A 137 -6.28 -5.54 1.17
C PHE A 137 -5.38 -5.87 0.00
N ILE A 138 -4.30 -5.09 -0.11
CA ILE A 138 -3.17 -5.39 -0.99
C ILE A 138 -1.93 -5.40 -0.10
N GLY A 139 -1.20 -6.51 -0.08
CA GLY A 139 0.00 -6.70 0.73
C GLY A 139 1.21 -7.06 -0.12
N SER A 140 2.39 -6.58 0.26
CA SER A 140 3.67 -6.93 -0.35
C SER A 140 4.52 -7.74 0.62
N SER A 141 4.93 -8.95 0.23
CA SER A 141 5.83 -9.77 1.05
C SER A 141 6.55 -10.82 0.22
N VAL A 142 7.37 -11.65 0.85
CA VAL A 142 7.90 -12.85 0.19
C VAL A 142 6.85 -13.94 0.10
N ARG A 143 6.98 -14.83 -0.89
CA ARG A 143 6.06 -15.95 -1.14
C ARG A 143 5.84 -16.84 0.07
N GLU A 144 6.88 -17.05 0.86
CA GLU A 144 6.90 -17.90 2.05
C GLU A 144 5.93 -17.40 3.14
N ASN A 145 5.57 -16.12 3.13
CA ASN A 145 4.57 -15.58 4.05
C ASN A 145 3.13 -15.84 3.59
N GLY A 146 2.89 -16.52 2.47
CA GLY A 146 1.55 -16.71 1.92
C GLY A 146 0.55 -17.32 2.90
N GLU A 147 0.94 -18.34 3.67
CA GLU A 147 0.07 -18.94 4.69
C GLU A 147 -0.23 -17.96 5.83
N LEU A 148 0.78 -17.22 6.29
CA LEU A 148 0.62 -16.19 7.33
C LEU A 148 -0.33 -15.08 6.88
N LEU A 149 -0.16 -14.57 5.65
CA LEU A 149 -1.01 -13.51 5.11
C LEU A 149 -2.46 -13.97 4.91
N HIS A 150 -2.64 -15.25 4.56
CA HIS A 150 -3.95 -15.86 4.50
C HIS A 150 -4.60 -15.98 5.89
N GLU A 151 -3.86 -16.41 6.91
CA GLU A 151 -4.36 -16.50 8.29
C GLU A 151 -4.75 -15.13 8.85
N LEU A 152 -3.92 -14.11 8.62
CA LEU A 152 -4.12 -12.78 9.20
C LEU A 152 -5.22 -11.97 8.52
N LEU A 153 -5.25 -11.99 7.19
CA LEU A 153 -6.03 -11.06 6.37
C LEU A 153 -6.72 -11.74 5.18
N GLU A 154 -6.69 -13.06 5.08
CA GLU A 154 -7.28 -13.83 3.96
C GLU A 154 -6.69 -13.52 2.58
N MET A 155 -5.51 -12.90 2.54
CA MET A 155 -4.86 -12.52 1.28
C MET A 155 -4.29 -13.74 0.54
N ARG A 156 -4.25 -13.67 -0.79
CA ARG A 156 -3.69 -14.69 -1.69
C ARG A 156 -2.79 -14.04 -2.73
N SER A 157 -1.72 -14.72 -3.12
CA SER A 157 -0.75 -14.20 -4.10
C SER A 157 -1.41 -13.95 -5.46
N VAL A 158 -1.01 -12.88 -6.14
CA VAL A 158 -1.46 -12.55 -7.51
C VAL A 158 -0.37 -12.79 -8.55
N PRO A 159 -0.70 -12.92 -9.85
CA PRO A 159 0.28 -13.08 -10.91
C PRO A 159 1.29 -11.93 -11.06
N PHE A 160 0.87 -10.69 -10.80
CA PHE A 160 1.77 -9.54 -10.89
C PHE A 160 2.68 -9.45 -9.66
N GLN A 161 3.98 -9.63 -9.86
CA GLN A 161 5.00 -9.49 -8.82
C GLN A 161 5.66 -8.10 -8.89
N PRO A 162 5.93 -7.45 -7.75
CA PRO A 162 6.67 -6.19 -7.74
C PRO A 162 8.12 -6.35 -8.21
N SER A 163 8.61 -5.35 -8.94
CA SER A 163 10.05 -5.16 -9.17
C SER A 163 10.59 -4.13 -8.18
N ILE A 164 11.61 -4.51 -7.41
CA ILE A 164 12.27 -3.67 -6.40
C ILE A 164 13.78 -3.68 -6.70
N PRO A 165 14.31 -2.69 -7.45
CA PRO A 165 15.64 -2.77 -8.06
C PRO A 165 16.81 -3.01 -7.10
N ASN A 166 16.69 -2.55 -5.84
CA ASN A 166 17.74 -2.62 -4.83
C ASN A 166 17.55 -3.78 -3.83
N LEU A 167 16.60 -4.68 -4.08
CA LEU A 167 16.29 -5.79 -3.19
C LEU A 167 16.65 -7.12 -3.87
N VAL A 168 17.37 -7.98 -3.13
CA VAL A 168 17.84 -9.28 -3.66
C VAL A 168 16.71 -10.32 -3.68
N TYR A 169 15.72 -10.17 -2.80
CA TYR A 169 14.59 -11.07 -2.69
C TYR A 169 13.47 -10.69 -3.65
N GLN A 170 12.88 -11.70 -4.29
CA GLN A 170 11.66 -11.50 -5.06
C GLN A 170 10.46 -11.47 -4.12
N TYR A 171 9.72 -10.37 -4.17
CA TYR A 171 8.46 -10.21 -3.44
C TYR A 171 7.29 -10.60 -4.35
N ASP A 172 6.18 -10.96 -3.73
CA ASP A 172 4.88 -11.21 -4.33
C ASP A 172 3.90 -10.16 -3.79
N PHE A 173 2.94 -9.76 -4.63
CA PHE A 173 1.73 -9.09 -4.13
C PHE A 173 0.68 -10.12 -3.74
N PHE A 174 -0.10 -9.77 -2.72
CA PHE A 174 -1.20 -10.56 -2.20
C PHE A 174 -2.46 -9.69 -2.09
N THR A 175 -3.63 -10.26 -2.37
CA THR A 175 -4.91 -9.54 -2.31
C THR A 175 -6.02 -10.35 -1.64
N THR A 176 -7.02 -9.68 -1.06
CA THR A 176 -8.26 -10.36 -0.58
C THR A 176 -9.30 -10.59 -1.66
N TYR A 177 -9.05 -10.11 -2.87
CA TYR A 177 -9.96 -10.17 -4.00
C TYR A 177 -9.28 -10.86 -5.20
N PRO A 178 -10.03 -11.51 -6.10
CA PRO A 178 -9.46 -12.14 -7.27
C PRO A 178 -8.84 -11.10 -8.22
N PRO A 179 -7.66 -11.36 -8.80
CA PRO A 179 -7.02 -10.43 -9.73
C PRO A 179 -7.76 -10.44 -11.06
N GLU A 180 -8.68 -9.49 -11.25
CA GLU A 180 -9.42 -9.27 -12.49
C GLU A 180 -8.92 -8.02 -13.25
N GLY A 181 -8.21 -7.14 -12.54
CA GLY A 181 -7.55 -5.93 -13.03
C GLY A 181 -6.11 -6.15 -13.51
N PRO A 182 -5.27 -5.10 -13.53
CA PRO A 182 -3.85 -5.16 -13.88
C PRO A 182 -3.06 -6.30 -13.22
N PHE A 183 -3.36 -6.64 -11.97
CA PHE A 183 -2.67 -7.69 -11.22
C PHE A 183 -2.80 -9.11 -11.79
N LYS A 184 -3.72 -9.34 -12.73
CA LYS A 184 -3.86 -10.64 -13.40
C LYS A 184 -2.72 -10.97 -14.36
N HIS A 185 -1.93 -9.97 -14.73
CA HIS A 185 -0.84 -10.11 -15.69
C HIS A 185 0.51 -10.27 -14.97
N VAL A 186 1.42 -11.04 -15.56
CA VAL A 186 2.79 -11.16 -15.04
C VAL A 186 3.55 -9.86 -15.29
N ASN A 187 4.32 -9.42 -14.31
CA ASN A 187 5.19 -8.26 -14.48
C ASN A 187 6.43 -8.63 -15.31
N SER A 188 6.59 -8.06 -16.50
CA SER A 188 7.76 -8.30 -17.35
C SER A 188 9.11 -7.77 -16.83
N GLU A 189 9.14 -7.12 -15.65
CA GLU A 189 10.38 -6.69 -14.99
C GLU A 189 10.94 -7.73 -14.00
N VAL A 190 10.21 -8.83 -13.80
CA VAL A 190 10.50 -9.92 -12.86
C VAL A 190 10.63 -11.23 -13.63
#